data_AF-G0NVY4-F1
#
_entry.id   AF-G0NVY4-F1
#
_cell.length_a   1.000
_cell.length_b   1.000
_cell.length_c   1.000
_cell.angle_alpha   90.00
_cell.angle_beta   90.00
_cell.angle_gamma   90.00
#
_symmetry.space_group_name_H-M   'P 1'
#
loop_
_entity.id
_entity.type
_entity.pdbx_description
1 polymer ?
#
loop_
_entity_poly.entity_id
_entity_poly.type
_entity_poly.pdbx_seq_one_letter_code
_entity_poly.pdbx_strand_id
1 'polypeptide(L)'
;MTRFLLLLLVLLPFSFGLESKHWQWRLITCKASDSPVQKKDASSCKVSLLETENDPNPRPAPFDPCFEEENDGKPRNYCNIVCPGADTAYLIKRIPQNHRSCFGHFTYKIEKRSPNFFIWRDAKCRSSSVEFLIRCEFLSARSTFRSDEDIFEEANRIAADLRQ
;
A
#
# COMPACT_ATOMS: atom_id res chain seq x y z
N MET A 1 -5.13 67.11 23.23
CA MET A 1 -6.15 66.06 23.42
C MET A 1 -6.20 65.22 22.15
N THR A 2 -5.31 64.23 22.06
CA THR A 2 -5.56 62.78 22.20
C THR A 2 -6.06 62.13 20.89
N ARG A 3 -5.12 61.48 20.19
CA ARG A 3 -5.33 60.64 19.00
C ARG A 3 -6.11 59.38 19.40
N PHE A 4 -7.16 59.02 18.66
CA PHE A 4 -7.77 57.69 18.72
C PHE A 4 -7.50 56.97 17.40
N LEU A 5 -6.48 56.11 17.39
CA LEU A 5 -6.21 55.17 16.31
C LEU A 5 -7.00 53.90 16.62
N LEU A 6 -8.14 53.68 15.94
CA LEU A 6 -8.92 52.45 16.04
C LEU A 6 -8.19 51.34 15.27
N LEU A 7 -7.44 50.49 15.99
CA LEU A 7 -6.94 49.21 15.47
C LEU A 7 -8.11 48.22 15.42
N LEU A 8 -8.69 48.01 14.24
CA LEU A 8 -9.55 46.85 13.98
C LEU A 8 -8.67 45.58 13.95
N LEU A 9 -8.70 44.79 15.03
CA LEU A 9 -8.23 43.42 15.03
C LEU A 9 -9.16 42.58 14.16
N VAL A 10 -8.76 42.29 12.92
CA VAL A 10 -9.42 41.29 12.08
C VAL A 10 -9.10 39.91 12.64
N LEU A 11 -10.03 39.35 13.42
CA LEU A 11 -10.01 37.94 13.81
C LEU A 11 -10.27 37.10 12.55
N LEU A 12 -9.21 36.63 11.89
CA LEU A 12 -9.33 35.60 10.87
C LEU A 12 -9.88 34.33 11.55
N PRO A 13 -11.02 33.77 11.09
CA PRO A 13 -11.45 32.47 11.57
C PRO A 13 -10.42 31.45 11.10
N PHE A 14 -9.56 31.00 12.01
CA PHE A 14 -8.78 29.79 11.81
C PHE A 14 -9.77 28.64 11.75
N SER A 15 -10.17 28.25 10.53
CA SER A 15 -10.84 26.98 10.28
C SER A 15 -9.85 25.88 10.61
N PHE A 16 -9.84 25.43 11.87
CA PHE A 16 -9.21 24.17 12.24
C PHE A 16 -10.03 23.06 11.58
N GLY A 17 -9.65 22.67 10.36
CA GLY A 17 -10.12 21.43 9.77
C GLY A 17 -9.67 20.28 10.69
N LEU A 18 -10.61 19.61 11.34
CA LEU A 18 -10.35 18.33 12.00
C LEU A 18 -9.96 17.35 10.89
N GLU A 19 -8.66 17.19 10.67
CA GLU A 19 -8.11 16.24 9.73
C GLU A 19 -8.43 14.82 10.25
N SER A 20 -9.47 14.21 9.67
CA SER A 20 -9.95 12.91 10.11
C SER A 20 -9.08 11.82 9.50
N LYS A 21 -8.24 11.19 10.32
CA LYS A 21 -7.41 10.06 9.88
C LYS A 21 -8.24 8.79 9.83
N HIS A 22 -8.28 8.16 8.67
CA HIS A 22 -8.98 6.90 8.49
C HIS A 22 -8.06 5.83 7.91
N TRP A 23 -8.29 4.59 8.33
CA TRP A 23 -7.45 3.46 7.98
C TRP A 23 -8.24 2.41 7.21
N GLN A 24 -7.63 1.88 6.15
CA GLN A 24 -8.10 0.69 5.44
C GLN A 24 -7.02 -0.39 5.46
N TRP A 25 -7.43 -1.64 5.36
CA TRP A 25 -6.54 -2.78 5.50
C TRP A 25 -6.37 -3.53 4.16
N ARG A 26 -5.19 -4.11 3.95
CA ARG A 26 -4.84 -4.89 2.77
C ARG A 26 -4.13 -6.15 3.19
N LEU A 27 -4.50 -7.28 2.58
CA LEU A 27 -3.77 -8.52 2.71
C LEU A 27 -3.12 -8.86 1.38
N ILE A 28 -1.80 -8.96 1.39
CA ILE A 28 -1.04 -9.47 0.25
C ILE A 28 -0.66 -10.91 0.55
N THR A 29 -1.14 -11.85 -0.25
CA THR A 29 -0.84 -13.28 -0.11
C THR A 29 -0.04 -13.75 -1.32
N CYS A 30 1.21 -14.16 -1.08
CA CYS A 30 2.09 -14.70 -2.11
C CYS A 30 2.29 -16.21 -1.92
N LYS A 31 2.26 -16.98 -3.00
CA LYS A 31 2.43 -18.44 -2.98
C LYS A 31 3.58 -18.88 -3.88
N ALA A 32 4.56 -19.56 -3.29
CA ALA A 32 5.66 -20.17 -4.03
C ALA A 32 5.13 -21.19 -5.04
N SER A 33 5.78 -21.29 -6.20
CA SER A 33 5.49 -22.32 -7.20
C SER A 33 5.91 -23.69 -6.67
N ASP A 34 5.06 -24.71 -6.85
CA ASP A 34 5.35 -26.09 -6.49
C ASP A 34 6.40 -26.73 -7.41
N SER A 35 6.72 -26.08 -8.54
CA SER A 35 7.63 -26.62 -9.55
C SER A 35 9.09 -26.30 -9.22
N PRO A 36 9.99 -27.30 -9.05
CA PRO A 36 11.38 -27.08 -8.67
C PRO A 36 12.19 -26.28 -9.71
N VAL A 37 11.71 -26.19 -10.96
CA VAL A 37 12.31 -25.41 -12.05
C VAL A 37 12.04 -23.90 -11.93
N GLN A 38 10.96 -23.51 -11.25
CA GLN A 38 10.51 -22.11 -11.12
C GLN A 38 11.03 -21.37 -9.87
N LYS A 39 11.99 -21.93 -9.13
CA LYS A 39 12.59 -21.22 -7.98
C LYS A 39 13.30 -19.91 -8.34
N LYS A 40 13.51 -19.63 -9.63
CA LYS A 40 14.02 -18.35 -10.12
C LYS A 40 12.94 -17.29 -10.28
N ASP A 41 11.69 -17.67 -10.47
CA ASP A 41 10.61 -16.73 -10.76
C ASP A 41 10.01 -16.19 -9.45
N ALA A 42 9.43 -15.00 -9.51
CA ALA A 42 8.70 -14.46 -8.37
C ALA A 42 7.47 -15.30 -8.03
N SER A 43 7.17 -15.44 -6.73
CA SER A 43 5.91 -16.07 -6.33
C SER A 43 4.72 -15.19 -6.71
N SER A 44 3.68 -15.80 -7.30
CA SER A 44 2.44 -15.10 -7.62
C SER A 44 1.79 -14.58 -6.35
N CYS A 45 1.37 -13.32 -6.38
CA CYS A 45 0.68 -12.68 -5.25
C CYS A 45 -0.72 -12.21 -5.63
N LYS A 46 -1.59 -12.19 -4.63
CA LYS A 46 -2.91 -11.55 -4.69
C LYS A 46 -2.97 -10.48 -3.62
N VAL A 47 -3.68 -9.39 -3.90
CA VAL A 47 -3.97 -8.34 -2.91
C VAL A 47 -5.48 -8.34 -2.67
N SER A 48 -5.89 -8.32 -1.41
CA SER A 48 -7.29 -8.21 -1.01
C SER A 48 -7.52 -6.99 -0.14
N LEU A 49 -8.64 -6.30 -0.37
CA LEU A 49 -9.15 -5.28 0.55
C LEU A 49 -9.76 -5.97 1.76
N LEU A 50 -9.48 -5.42 2.93
CA LEU A 50 -10.06 -5.86 4.20
C LEU A 50 -10.74 -4.66 4.88
N GLU A 51 -11.88 -4.92 5.50
CA GLU A 51 -12.62 -3.95 6.31
C GLU A 51 -11.95 -3.68 7.66
N THR A 52 -11.35 -4.72 8.23
CA THR A 52 -10.65 -4.68 9.52
C THR A 52 -9.38 -5.54 9.47
N GLU A 53 -8.54 -5.47 10.50
CA GLU A 53 -7.33 -6.31 10.61
C GLU A 53 -7.63 -7.81 10.50
N ASN A 54 -8.77 -8.26 11.03
CA ASN A 54 -9.17 -9.67 11.08
C ASN A 54 -10.46 -9.91 10.27
N ASP A 55 -10.58 -9.26 9.11
CA ASP A 55 -11.75 -9.40 8.24
C ASP A 55 -11.92 -10.85 7.76
N PRO A 56 -13.05 -11.53 8.08
CA PRO A 56 -13.30 -12.89 7.61
C PRO A 56 -13.65 -12.96 6.12
N ASN A 57 -13.96 -11.84 5.46
CA ASN A 57 -14.36 -11.79 4.06
C ASN A 57 -13.46 -10.86 3.23
N PRO A 58 -12.20 -11.23 2.97
CA PRO A 58 -11.31 -10.46 2.10
C PRO A 58 -11.86 -10.32 0.68
N ARG A 59 -11.73 -9.13 0.11
CA ARG A 59 -12.21 -8.81 -1.25
C ARG A 59 -11.01 -8.72 -2.21
N PRO A 60 -10.73 -9.77 -3.00
CA PRO A 60 -9.53 -9.83 -3.83
C PRO A 60 -9.60 -8.88 -5.03
N ALA A 61 -8.47 -8.26 -5.35
CA ALA A 61 -8.32 -7.49 -6.58
C ALA A 61 -8.49 -8.41 -7.81
N PRO A 62 -9.24 -7.99 -8.84
CA PRO A 62 -9.53 -8.81 -10.03
C PRO A 62 -8.42 -8.79 -11.09
N PHE A 63 -7.18 -8.45 -10.71
CA PHE A 63 -6.03 -8.32 -11.61
C PHE A 63 -4.75 -8.78 -10.91
N ASP A 64 -3.69 -9.06 -11.70
CA ASP A 64 -2.35 -9.29 -11.15
C ASP A 64 -1.76 -7.94 -10.71
N PRO A 65 -1.47 -7.71 -9.42
CA PRO A 65 -0.95 -6.44 -8.94
C PRO A 65 0.56 -6.31 -9.11
N CYS A 66 1.25 -7.34 -9.59
CA CYS A 66 2.71 -7.43 -9.54
C CYS A 66 3.38 -7.28 -10.91
N PHE A 67 4.66 -6.92 -10.86
CA PHE A 67 5.58 -6.89 -12.00
C PHE A 67 7.02 -7.02 -11.49
N GLU A 68 7.93 -7.40 -12.38
CA GLU A 68 9.36 -7.49 -12.07
C GLU A 68 10.13 -6.32 -12.66
N GLU A 69 11.08 -5.80 -11.89
CA GLU A 69 12.05 -4.79 -12.31
C GLU A 69 13.45 -5.20 -11.85
N GLU A 70 14.47 -4.79 -12.60
CA GLU A 70 15.85 -4.91 -12.14
C GLU A 70 16.25 -3.69 -11.31
N ASN A 71 16.82 -3.94 -10.12
CA ASN A 71 17.42 -2.91 -9.28
C ASN A 71 18.85 -3.32 -8.94
N ASP A 72 19.84 -2.57 -9.41
CA ASP A 72 21.27 -2.83 -9.20
C ASP A 72 21.71 -4.25 -9.59
N GLY A 73 21.27 -4.72 -10.78
CA GLY A 73 21.59 -6.07 -11.25
C GLY A 73 20.83 -7.21 -10.55
N LYS A 74 19.85 -6.88 -9.69
CA LYS A 74 19.06 -7.86 -8.93
C LYS A 74 17.58 -7.73 -9.28
N PRO A 75 16.89 -8.84 -9.61
CA PRO A 75 15.46 -8.77 -9.91
C PRO A 75 14.67 -8.55 -8.61
N ARG A 76 13.79 -7.56 -8.63
CA ARG A 76 12.79 -7.28 -7.60
C ARG A 76 11.40 -7.50 -8.18
N ASN A 77 10.54 -8.13 -7.39
CA ASN A 77 9.12 -8.21 -7.70
C ASN A 77 8.37 -7.14 -6.91
N TYR A 78 7.82 -6.16 -7.60
CA TYR A 78 6.98 -5.11 -7.04
C TYR A 78 5.52 -5.55 -7.13
N CYS A 79 4.75 -5.34 -6.06
CA CYS A 79 3.31 -5.53 -6.06
C CYS A 79 2.62 -4.26 -5.58
N ASN A 80 1.67 -3.78 -6.36
CA ASN A 80 0.78 -2.68 -5.97
C ASN A 80 0.00 -3.10 -4.72
N ILE A 81 0.08 -2.31 -3.64
CA ILE A 81 -0.62 -2.66 -2.39
C ILE A 81 -2.10 -2.22 -2.40
N VAL A 82 -2.55 -1.64 -3.52
CA VAL A 82 -3.93 -1.20 -3.79
C VAL A 82 -4.36 -0.11 -2.80
N CYS A 83 -3.49 0.90 -2.63
CA CYS A 83 -3.76 2.08 -1.80
C CYS A 83 -3.67 3.39 -2.58
N PRO A 84 -4.44 3.53 -3.68
CA PRO A 84 -4.42 4.74 -4.49
C PRO A 84 -4.92 5.94 -3.69
N GLY A 85 -4.13 7.01 -3.64
CA GLY A 85 -4.47 8.24 -2.91
C GLY A 85 -4.30 8.15 -1.39
N ALA A 86 -3.68 7.09 -0.87
CA ALA A 86 -3.28 7.06 0.53
C ALA A 86 -2.15 8.06 0.79
N ASP A 87 -2.16 8.67 1.96
CA ASP A 87 -1.10 9.58 2.39
C ASP A 87 0.15 8.80 2.79
N THR A 88 -0.07 7.67 3.47
CA THR A 88 0.96 6.74 3.94
C THR A 88 0.42 5.31 4.02
N ALA A 89 1.35 4.34 3.97
CA ALA A 89 1.04 2.93 4.12
C ALA A 89 2.04 2.25 5.06
N TYR A 90 1.52 1.42 5.95
CA TYR A 90 2.28 0.74 6.99
C TYR A 90 2.20 -0.76 6.80
N LEU A 91 3.35 -1.44 6.93
CA LEU A 91 3.36 -2.87 7.16
C LEU A 91 3.03 -3.13 8.63
N ILE A 92 1.92 -3.81 8.88
CA ILE A 92 1.48 -4.15 10.24
C ILE A 92 2.13 -5.45 10.70
N LYS A 93 2.06 -6.50 9.87
CA LYS A 93 2.73 -7.77 10.15
C LYS A 93 3.01 -8.55 8.87
N ARG A 94 4.04 -9.39 8.96
CA ARG A 94 4.35 -10.44 8.00
C ARG A 94 3.90 -11.79 8.57
N ILE A 95 3.33 -12.65 7.73
CA ILE A 95 2.89 -13.99 8.13
C ILE A 95 3.63 -15.02 7.26
N PRO A 96 4.38 -15.97 7.85
CA PRO A 96 4.68 -16.09 9.28
C PRO A 96 5.59 -14.96 9.79
N GLN A 97 5.44 -14.63 11.08
CA GLN A 97 6.22 -13.57 11.71
C GLN A 97 7.72 -13.88 11.77
N ASN A 98 8.14 -15.16 11.79
CA ASN A 98 9.54 -15.57 11.76
C ASN A 98 9.93 -16.25 10.44
N HIS A 99 9.60 -15.61 9.31
CA HIS A 99 9.92 -16.14 8.00
C HIS A 99 11.44 -16.15 7.73
N ARG A 100 12.00 -17.31 7.34
CA ARG A 100 13.45 -17.53 7.22
C ARG A 100 14.14 -16.75 6.09
N SER A 101 13.37 -16.28 5.11
CA SER A 101 13.91 -15.63 3.91
C SER A 101 13.48 -14.18 3.74
N CYS A 102 12.49 -13.72 4.53
CA CYS A 102 11.88 -12.41 4.34
C CYS A 102 12.19 -11.55 5.54
N PHE A 103 13.14 -10.63 5.42
CA PHE A 103 13.56 -9.66 6.42
C PHE A 103 13.20 -8.24 5.94
N GLY A 104 12.52 -7.48 6.80
CA GLY A 104 12.04 -6.14 6.46
C GLY A 104 13.21 -5.19 6.20
N HIS A 105 13.02 -4.26 5.27
CA HIS A 105 14.02 -3.32 4.74
C HIS A 105 15.18 -3.95 3.96
N PHE A 106 15.50 -5.23 4.19
CA PHE A 106 16.58 -5.93 3.48
C PHE A 106 16.09 -6.68 2.25
N THR A 107 14.99 -7.42 2.39
CA THR A 107 14.48 -8.30 1.31
C THR A 107 13.05 -7.98 0.89
N TYR A 108 12.42 -7.06 1.60
CA TYR A 108 11.18 -6.43 1.19
C TYR A 108 11.04 -5.06 1.86
N LYS A 109 10.32 -4.15 1.23
CA LYS A 109 9.97 -2.85 1.82
C LYS A 109 8.75 -2.27 1.09
N ILE A 110 7.96 -1.49 1.81
CA ILE A 110 6.97 -0.60 1.18
C ILE A 110 7.69 0.64 0.65
N GLU A 111 7.39 1.00 -0.59
CA GLU A 111 7.94 2.14 -1.30
C GLU A 111 6.80 2.96 -1.89
N LYS A 112 6.86 4.28 -1.73
CA LYS A 112 5.92 5.20 -2.38
C LYS A 112 6.39 5.42 -3.81
N ARG A 113 5.55 5.07 -4.79
CA ARG A 113 5.72 5.39 -6.20
C ARG A 113 4.46 6.11 -6.65
N SER A 114 4.51 7.44 -6.62
CA SER A 114 3.36 8.31 -6.77
C SER A 114 2.52 7.93 -8.01
N PRO A 115 1.18 7.81 -7.89
CA PRO A 115 0.35 8.18 -6.73
C PRO A 115 0.02 7.01 -5.78
N ASN A 116 0.82 5.93 -5.79
CA ASN A 116 0.50 4.70 -5.05
C ASN A 116 1.71 4.19 -4.23
N PHE A 117 1.49 3.07 -3.55
CA PHE A 117 2.51 2.36 -2.80
C PHE A 117 2.66 0.94 -3.33
N PHE A 118 3.89 0.48 -3.30
CA PHE A 118 4.26 -0.85 -3.73
C PHE A 118 5.03 -1.53 -2.63
N ILE A 119 4.87 -2.84 -2.49
CA ILE A 119 5.81 -3.66 -1.75
C ILE A 119 6.71 -4.36 -2.75
N TRP A 120 8.02 -4.18 -2.62
CA TRP A 120 8.96 -4.99 -3.38
C TRP A 120 9.47 -6.16 -2.56
N ARG A 121 9.84 -7.25 -3.24
CA ARG A 121 10.52 -8.41 -2.66
C ARG A 121 11.70 -8.81 -3.53
N ASP A 122 12.78 -9.24 -2.91
CA ASP A 122 13.99 -9.69 -3.59
C ASP A 122 14.52 -11.03 -3.05
N ALA A 123 15.61 -11.49 -3.65
CA ALA A 123 16.35 -12.68 -3.23
C ALA A 123 15.42 -13.89 -2.99
N LYS A 124 15.63 -14.64 -1.90
CA LYS A 124 14.78 -15.78 -1.55
C LYS A 124 13.37 -15.36 -1.11
N CYS A 125 13.18 -14.12 -0.65
CA CYS A 125 11.84 -13.64 -0.28
C CYS A 125 10.93 -13.52 -1.51
N ARG A 126 11.50 -13.13 -2.67
CA ARG A 126 10.81 -12.98 -3.95
C ARG A 126 10.04 -14.24 -4.37
N SER A 127 10.61 -15.42 -4.12
CA SER A 127 10.05 -16.71 -4.52
C SER A 127 9.40 -17.49 -3.36
N SER A 128 9.24 -16.88 -2.18
CA SER A 128 8.70 -17.55 -0.99
C SER A 128 7.18 -17.39 -0.85
N SER A 129 6.54 -18.33 -0.15
CA SER A 129 5.17 -18.17 0.35
C SER A 129 5.19 -17.31 1.61
N VAL A 130 4.49 -16.17 1.56
CA VAL A 130 4.48 -15.18 2.64
C VAL A 130 3.27 -14.27 2.47
N GLU A 131 2.74 -13.77 3.57
CA GLU A 131 1.69 -12.75 3.56
C GLU A 131 2.15 -11.47 4.26
N PHE A 132 1.58 -10.35 3.82
CA PHE A 132 1.81 -9.04 4.41
C PHE A 132 0.46 -8.38 4.69
N LEU A 133 0.20 -8.10 5.97
CA LEU A 133 -0.92 -7.27 6.38
C LEU A 133 -0.45 -5.82 6.39
N ILE A 134 -1.15 -5.00 5.62
CA ILE A 134 -0.83 -3.60 5.38
C ILE A 134 -2.01 -2.74 5.81
N ARG A 135 -1.70 -1.56 6.35
CA ARG A 135 -2.69 -0.53 6.69
C ARG A 135 -2.38 0.73 5.91
N CYS A 136 -3.37 1.23 5.19
CA CYS A 136 -3.28 2.47 4.41
C CYS A 136 -4.05 3.57 5.11
N GLU A 137 -3.39 4.71 5.30
CA GLU A 137 -3.94 5.88 5.98
C GLU A 137 -4.32 6.95 4.95
N PHE A 138 -5.53 7.46 5.11
CA PHE A 138 -6.12 8.52 4.29
C PHE A 138 -6.51 9.68 5.21
N LEU A 139 -6.23 10.91 4.79
CA LEU A 139 -6.62 12.15 5.47
C LEU A 139 -8.08 12.57 5.17
N SER A 140 -8.79 11.82 4.33
CA SER A 140 -10.20 12.05 3.99
C SER A 140 -11.14 11.26 4.90
N ALA A 141 -12.32 11.83 5.19
CA ALA A 141 -13.36 11.17 5.97
C ALA A 141 -13.75 9.78 5.40
N ARG A 142 -14.08 8.81 6.26
CA ARG A 142 -14.53 7.48 5.81
C ARG A 142 -15.76 7.54 4.88
N SER A 143 -16.64 8.52 5.06
CA SER A 143 -17.81 8.73 4.21
C SER A 143 -17.47 9.11 2.76
N THR A 144 -16.24 9.57 2.50
CA THR A 144 -15.76 9.91 1.15
C THR A 144 -14.93 8.77 0.54
N PHE A 145 -14.95 7.58 1.14
CA PHE A 145 -14.22 6.45 0.61
C PHE A 145 -14.84 5.97 -0.71
N ARG A 146 -13.96 5.73 -1.66
CA ARG A 146 -14.30 5.19 -2.97
C ARG A 146 -14.80 3.76 -2.85
N SER A 147 -15.59 3.33 -3.83
CA SER A 147 -16.02 1.95 -3.92
C SER A 147 -14.83 1.03 -4.21
N ASP A 148 -14.96 -0.27 -3.90
CA ASP A 148 -13.93 -1.26 -4.22
C ASP A 148 -13.63 -1.29 -5.73
N GLU A 149 -14.66 -1.14 -6.57
CA GLU A 149 -14.54 -1.07 -8.04
C GLU A 149 -13.59 0.08 -8.45
N ASP A 150 -13.87 1.30 -7.98
CA ASP A 150 -13.05 2.48 -8.28
C ASP A 150 -11.61 2.34 -7.77
N ILE A 151 -11.44 1.70 -6.61
CA ILE A 151 -10.12 1.44 -6.02
C ILE A 151 -9.34 0.46 -6.91
N PHE A 152 -9.98 -0.62 -7.35
CA PHE A 152 -9.35 -1.62 -8.21
C PHE A 152 -9.05 -1.10 -9.60
N GLU A 153 -9.98 -0.38 -10.23
CA GLU A 153 -9.78 0.21 -11.55
C GLU A 153 -8.56 1.14 -11.56
N GLU A 154 -8.50 2.08 -10.61
CA GLU A 154 -7.38 3.02 -10.52
C GLU A 154 -6.07 2.32 -10.18
N ALA A 155 -6.09 1.33 -9.28
CA ALA A 155 -4.88 0.57 -8.95
C ALA A 155 -4.38 -0.25 -10.15
N ASN A 156 -5.28 -0.83 -10.94
CA ASN A 156 -4.92 -1.56 -12.16
C ASN A 156 -4.34 -0.63 -13.22
N ARG A 157 -4.94 0.56 -13.41
CA ARG A 157 -4.42 1.59 -14.32
C ARG A 157 -2.98 1.97 -13.96
N ILE A 158 -2.73 2.30 -12.70
CA ILE A 158 -1.37 2.64 -12.21
C ILE A 158 -0.41 1.47 -12.41
N ALA A 159 -0.84 0.24 -12.15
CA ALA A 159 0.00 -0.94 -12.34
C ALA A 159 0.32 -1.19 -13.83
N ALA A 160 -0.61 -0.91 -14.73
CA ALA A 160 -0.40 -1.01 -16.17
C ALA A 160 0.58 0.08 -16.68
N ASP A 161 0.44 1.31 -16.20
CA ASP A 161 1.31 2.43 -16.59
C ASP A 161 2.77 2.20 -16.18
N LEU A 162 3.03 1.59 -15.02
CA LEU A 162 4.39 1.29 -14.53
C LEU A 162 5.04 0.06 -15.18
N ARG A 163 4.29 -0.74 -15.93
CA ARG A 163 4.84 -1.90 -16.66
C ARG A 163 5.42 -1.52 -18.04
N GLN A 164 5.15 -0.31 -18.50
CA GLN A 164 5.61 0.22 -19.81
C GLN A 164 6.97 0.88 -19.67
#